data_AF-A0A5K0ZGF2-F1
#
_entry.id   AF-A0A5K0ZGF2-F1
#
_cell.length_a   1.000
_cell.length_b   1.000
_cell.length_c   1.000
_cell.angle_alpha   90.00
_cell.angle_beta   90.00
_cell.angle_gamma   90.00
#
_symmetry.space_group_name_H-M   'P 1'
#
loop_
_entity.id
_entity.type
_entity.pdbx_description
1 polymer ?
#
loop_
_entity_poly.entity_id
_entity_poly.type
_entity_poly.pdbx_seq_one_letter_code
_entity_poly.pdbx_strand_id
1 'polypeptide(L)' 'VRGFLGQDKLKDALTGMDLVIIPAGVPRKPGMTRDDLFNINAGI' A
#
# COMPACT_ATOMS: atom_id res chain seq x y z
N VAL A 1 20.25 -3.93 2.91
CA VAL A 1 18.79 -3.68 2.78
C VAL A 1 18.21 -3.48 4.18
N ARG A 2 17.36 -2.48 4.40
CA ARG A 2 16.67 -2.25 5.69
C ARG A 2 15.21 -2.69 5.57
N GLY A 3 14.72 -3.47 6.54
CA GLY A 3 13.33 -3.93 6.59
C GLY A 3 12.57 -3.25 7.73
N PHE A 4 11.32 -2.91 7.47
CA PHE A 4 10.40 -2.35 8.45
C PHE A 4 9.16 -3.26 8.52
N LEU A 5 8.67 -3.52 9.73
CA LEU A 5 7.55 -4.43 9.96
C LEU A 5 6.61 -3.80 11.00
N GLY A 6 5.31 -3.88 10.74
CA GLY A 6 4.27 -3.35 11.61
C GLY A 6 4.07 -1.84 11.48
N GLN A 7 2.95 -1.36 12.04
CA GLN A 7 2.52 0.05 11.94
C GLN A 7 3.50 1.00 12.64
N ASP A 8 4.09 0.59 13.76
CA ASP A 8 4.98 1.43 14.57
C ASP A 8 6.22 1.91 13.82
N LYS A 9 6.62 1.17 12.77
CA LYS A 9 7.80 1.47 11.95
C LYS A 9 7.48 2.15 10.62
N LEU A 10 6.20 2.46 10.35
CA LEU A 10 5.76 3.06 9.09
C LEU A 10 6.37 4.45 8.88
N LYS A 11 6.44 5.26 9.94
CA LYS A 11 7.01 6.61 9.87
C LYS A 11 8.48 6.59 9.43
N ASP A 12 9.26 5.68 10.00
CA ASP A 12 10.68 5.54 9.66
C ASP A 12 10.85 5.00 8.24
N ALA A 13 9.94 4.13 7.78
CA ALA A 13 9.94 3.60 6.42
C ALA A 13 9.65 4.66 5.34
N LEU A 14 8.89 5.71 5.69
CA LEU A 14 8.48 6.77 4.76
C LEU A 14 9.36 8.03 4.84
N THR A 15 10.20 8.16 5.87
CA THR A 15 10.99 9.37 6.09
C THR A 15 12.02 9.56 4.97
N GLY A 16 11.92 10.70 4.26
CA GLY A 16 12.83 11.07 3.18
C GLY A 16 12.64 10.30 1.88
N MET A 17 11.48 9.66 1.67
CA MET A 17 11.17 9.00 0.41
C MET A 17 10.62 9.98 -0.63
N ASP A 18 11.24 10.00 -1.81
CA ASP A 18 10.75 10.75 -2.97
C ASP A 18 9.69 9.96 -3.77
N LEU A 19 9.72 8.63 -3.66
CA LEU A 19 8.83 7.70 -4.37
C LEU A 19 8.46 6.54 -3.45
N VAL A 20 7.17 6.20 -3.41
CA VAL A 20 6.64 5.06 -2.66
C VAL A 20 5.87 4.15 -3.61
N ILE A 21 6.26 2.88 -3.66
CA ILE A 21 5.55 1.84 -4.43
C ILE A 21 4.77 0.98 -3.45
N ILE A 22 3.44 1.06 -3.54
CA ILE A 22 2.52 0.21 -2.78
C ILE A 22 1.96 -0.83 -3.75
N PRO A 23 2.43 -2.09 -3.71
CA PRO A 23 1.80 -3.13 -4.51
C PRO A 23 0.38 -3.37 -3.98
N ALA A 24 -0.58 -3.61 -4.89
CA ALA A 24 -1.94 -3.93 -4.48
C ALA A 24 -1.92 -5.21 -3.61
N GLY A 25 -2.48 -5.12 -2.41
CA GLY A 25 -2.48 -6.23 -1.44
C GLY A 25 -3.51 -7.32 -1.77
N VAL A 26 -4.61 -6.94 -2.43
CA VAL A 26 -5.69 -7.87 -2.80
C VAL A 26 -5.68 -8.16 -4.31
N PRO A 27 -5.70 -9.44 -4.72
CA PRO A 27 -5.81 -9.81 -6.13
C PRO A 27 -7.10 -9.24 -6.75
N ARG A 28 -7.05 -8.79 -8.01
CA ARG A 28 -8.26 -8.36 -8.72
C ARG A 28 -9.22 -9.53 -8.86
N LYS A 29 -10.44 -9.37 -8.34
CA LYS A 29 -11.54 -10.29 -8.61
C LYS A 29 -12.13 -10.01 -10.00
N PRO A 30 -12.66 -11.03 -10.71
CA PRO A 30 -13.44 -10.79 -11.93
C PRO A 30 -14.59 -9.81 -11.66
N GLY A 31 -14.76 -8.81 -12.52
CA GLY A 31 -15.79 -7.77 -12.39
C GLY A 31 -15.43 -6.60 -11.47
N MET A 32 -14.24 -6.59 -10.85
CA MET A 32 -13.78 -5.50 -9.99
C MET A 32 -13.19 -4.35 -10.81
N THR A 33 -13.67 -3.13 -10.56
CA THR A 33 -13.14 -1.94 -11.23
C THR A 33 -11.86 -1.44 -10.56
N ARG A 34 -11.17 -0.49 -11.21
CA ARG A 34 -9.97 0.14 -10.64
C ARG A 34 -10.29 0.92 -9.36
N ASP A 35 -11.46 1.55 -9.30
CA ASP A 35 -11.88 2.37 -8.17
C ASP A 35 -12.19 1.50 -6.95
N ASP A 36 -12.86 0.36 -7.16
CA ASP A 36 -13.08 -0.66 -6.11
C ASP A 36 -11.75 -1.15 -5.51
N LEU A 37 -10.72 -1.28 -6.35
CA LEU A 37 -9.39 -1.73 -5.90
C LEU A 37 -8.69 -0.66 -5.08
N PHE A 38 -8.91 0.61 -5.41
CA PHE A 38 -8.35 1.73 -4.66
C PHE A 38 -9.01 1.83 -3.28
N ASN A 39 -10.34 1.72 -3.22
CA ASN A 39 -11.09 1.81 -1.96
C ASN A 39 -10.69 0.70 -0.97
N ILE A 40 -10.52 -0.54 -1.43
CA ILE A 40 -10.11 -1.66 -0.56
C ILE A 40 -8.68 -1.51 -0.02
N ASN A 41 -7.74 -1.02 -0.83
CA ASN A 41 -6.33 -0.94 -0.41
C ASN A 41 -5.99 0.36 0.33
N ALA A 42 -6.71 1.45 0.06
CA ALA A 42 -6.44 2.77 0.65
C ALA A 42 -7.43 3.17 1.76
N GLY A 43 -8.52 2.42 1.95
CA GLY A 43 -9.50 2.68 3.02
C GLY A 43 -10.28 4.00 2.84
N ILE A 44 -10.50 4.40 1.58
CA ILE A 44 -11.25 5.58 1.14
C ILE A 44 -12.50 5.18 0.37
#